data_AF-A0A4V3WKX0-F1
#
_entry.id   AF-A0A4V3WKX0-F1
#
_cell.length_a   1.000
_cell.length_b   1.000
_cell.length_c   1.000
_cell.angle_alpha   90.00
_cell.angle_beta   90.00
_cell.angle_gamma   90.00
#
_symmetry.space_group_name_H-M   'P 1'
#
loop_
_entity.id
_entity.type
_entity.pdbx_description
1 polymer ?
#
loop_
_entity_poly.entity_id
_entity_poly.type
_entity_poly.pdbx_seq_one_letter_code
_entity_poly.pdbx_strand_id
1 'polypeptide(L)'
;MGLKIGGHIEKVNGKELSYSQFVERYLVKNQPVVLTGLMDGWRACKDWVLDDGQPNLSFFSTHFSNSTVQVADCGTREFTDQKRVEMSVSEFIDYWLEFSSKEFDNASTHEFDAKSPLYLKDWHFVKPTCYLILLQLSVGVNI
;
A
#
# COMPACT_ATOMS: atom_id res chain seq x y z
N MET A 1 13.43 0.68 -32.13
CA MET A 1 11.96 0.88 -32.18
C MET A 1 11.43 0.48 -30.81
N GLY A 2 11.12 1.45 -29.94
CA GLY A 2 10.76 1.18 -28.54
C GLY A 2 9.35 0.59 -28.42
N LEU A 3 9.18 -0.44 -27.59
CA LEU A 3 7.88 -0.98 -27.23
C LEU A 3 7.05 0.12 -26.54
N LYS A 4 5.95 0.56 -27.15
CA LYS A 4 4.94 1.37 -26.47
C LYS A 4 4.10 0.45 -25.59
N ILE A 5 4.51 0.28 -24.34
CA ILE A 5 3.66 -0.31 -23.30
C ILE A 5 2.69 0.79 -22.88
N GLY A 6 1.44 0.68 -23.31
CA GLY A 6 0.41 1.67 -23.04
C GLY A 6 -0.96 1.02 -22.99
N GLY A 7 -1.18 0.14 -22.01
CA GLY A 7 -2.53 -0.27 -21.66
C GLY A 7 -3.24 0.90 -20.96
N HIS A 8 -4.30 1.42 -21.55
CA HIS A 8 -5.17 2.39 -20.87
C HIS A 8 -6.26 1.64 -20.11
N ILE A 9 -6.32 1.80 -18.79
CA ILE A 9 -7.40 1.28 -17.97
C ILE A 9 -8.44 2.38 -17.79
N GLU A 10 -9.69 2.10 -18.18
CA GLU A 10 -10.79 3.05 -18.06
C GLU A 10 -11.05 3.39 -16.59
N LYS A 11 -11.26 4.68 -16.30
CA LYS A 11 -11.68 5.20 -14.98
C LYS A 11 -13.14 5.64 -15.05
N VAL A 12 -14.00 5.09 -14.20
CA VAL A 12 -15.44 5.38 -14.20
C VAL A 12 -15.93 5.70 -12.80
N ASN A 13 -16.81 6.71 -12.69
CA ASN A 13 -17.52 7.01 -11.46
C ASN A 13 -18.55 5.90 -11.17
N GLY A 14 -18.31 5.12 -10.11
CA GLY A 14 -19.18 4.02 -9.74
C GLY A 14 -20.56 4.46 -9.26
N LYS A 15 -20.76 5.73 -8.89
CA LYS A 15 -22.09 6.27 -8.59
C LYS A 15 -22.96 6.41 -9.84
N GLU A 16 -22.36 6.49 -11.02
CA GLU A 16 -23.02 6.64 -12.32
C GLU A 16 -23.10 5.31 -13.09
N LEU A 17 -22.49 4.24 -12.56
CA LEU A 17 -22.43 2.92 -13.18
C LEU A 17 -23.38 1.95 -12.47
N SER A 18 -24.37 1.44 -13.18
CA SER A 18 -25.23 0.38 -12.62
C SER A 18 -24.48 -0.95 -12.51
N TYR A 19 -24.92 -1.83 -11.61
CA TYR A 19 -24.34 -3.16 -11.48
C TYR A 19 -24.44 -3.97 -12.79
N SER A 20 -25.57 -3.90 -13.50
CA SER A 20 -25.73 -4.60 -14.80
C SER A 20 -24.76 -4.06 -15.85
N GLN A 21 -24.60 -2.74 -15.94
CA GLN A 21 -23.62 -2.12 -16.83
C GLN A 21 -22.19 -2.53 -16.48
N PHE A 22 -21.85 -2.62 -15.19
CA PHE A 22 -20.55 -3.11 -14.77
C PHE A 22 -20.31 -4.56 -15.23
N VAL A 23 -21.30 -5.43 -15.04
CA VAL A 23 -21.21 -6.84 -15.42
C VAL A 23 -21.02 -7.00 -16.92
N GLU A 24 -21.88 -6.37 -17.72
CA GLU A 24 -21.87 -6.49 -19.18
C GLU A 24 -20.64 -5.84 -19.82
N ARG A 25 -20.22 -4.68 -19.32
CA ARG A 25 -19.11 -3.93 -19.90
C ARG A 25 -17.76 -4.48 -19.51
N TYR A 26 -17.56 -4.90 -18.26
CA TYR A 26 -16.25 -5.23 -17.71
C TYR A 26 -16.12 -6.68 -17.26
N LEU A 27 -17.04 -7.16 -16.41
CA LEU A 27 -16.89 -8.47 -15.75
C LEU A 27 -16.95 -9.63 -16.76
N VAL A 28 -17.97 -9.67 -17.62
CA VAL A 28 -18.14 -10.72 -18.64
C VAL A 28 -16.96 -10.74 -19.62
N LYS A 29 -16.39 -9.57 -19.91
CA LYS A 29 -15.28 -9.41 -20.83
C LYS A 29 -13.91 -9.62 -20.16
N ASN A 30 -13.88 -9.80 -18.84
CA ASN A 30 -12.67 -9.83 -18.04
C ASN A 30 -11.75 -8.61 -18.30
N GLN A 31 -12.35 -7.42 -18.43
CA GLN A 31 -11.65 -6.18 -18.74
C GLN A 31 -11.40 -5.36 -17.46
N PRO A 32 -10.16 -4.90 -17.22
CA PRO A 32 -9.86 -4.08 -16.04
C PRO A 32 -10.54 -2.71 -16.13
N VAL A 33 -11.01 -2.22 -14.99
CA VAL A 33 -11.60 -0.89 -14.81
C VAL A 33 -11.25 -0.36 -13.43
N VAL A 34 -11.03 0.95 -13.33
CA VAL A 34 -10.87 1.65 -12.05
C VAL A 34 -12.19 2.34 -11.70
N LEU A 35 -12.78 1.95 -10.57
CA LEU A 35 -14.02 2.55 -10.06
C LEU A 35 -13.68 3.66 -9.06
N THR A 36 -14.28 4.83 -9.26
CA THR A 36 -14.17 5.98 -8.35
C THR A 36 -15.51 6.29 -7.67
N GLY A 37 -15.50 7.11 -6.62
CA GLY A 37 -16.74 7.63 -6.00
C GLY A 37 -17.52 6.66 -5.09
N LEU A 38 -17.21 5.36 -5.10
CA LEU A 38 -17.90 4.37 -4.26
C LEU A 38 -17.38 4.33 -2.82
N MET A 39 -16.10 4.63 -2.62
CA MET A 39 -15.42 4.49 -1.33
C MET A 39 -15.38 5.78 -0.52
N ASP A 40 -15.91 6.90 -1.03
CA ASP A 40 -15.81 8.23 -0.38
C ASP A 40 -16.35 8.25 1.06
N GLY A 41 -17.29 7.36 1.38
CA GLY A 41 -17.87 7.22 2.72
C GLY A 41 -17.08 6.30 3.67
N TRP A 42 -16.04 5.63 3.20
CA TRP A 42 -15.26 4.70 4.02
C TRP A 42 -14.43 5.48 5.03
N ARG A 43 -14.46 5.03 6.29
CA ARG A 43 -13.61 5.60 7.34
C ARG A 43 -12.12 5.55 6.98
N ALA A 44 -11.68 4.52 6.26
CA ALA A 44 -10.31 4.41 5.74
C ALA A 44 -9.88 5.66 4.95
N CYS A 45 -10.78 6.26 4.14
CA CYS A 45 -10.48 7.46 3.36
C CYS A 45 -10.35 8.73 4.21
N LYS A 46 -10.68 8.68 5.51
CA LYS A 46 -10.58 9.81 6.45
C LYS A 46 -9.54 9.55 7.54
N ASP A 47 -9.51 8.33 8.05
CA ASP A 47 -8.70 7.94 9.19
C ASP A 47 -7.26 7.59 8.75
N TRP A 48 -7.09 7.02 7.55
CA TRP A 48 -5.81 6.46 7.10
C TRP A 48 -5.06 7.35 6.11
N VAL A 49 -5.63 8.50 5.76
CA VAL A 49 -5.08 9.44 4.78
C VAL A 49 -5.10 10.84 5.40
N LEU A 50 -4.00 11.58 5.25
CA LEU A 50 -3.87 12.96 5.66
C LEU A 50 -4.45 13.91 4.59
N ASP A 51 -4.60 15.19 4.93
CA ASP A 51 -5.15 16.20 4.02
C ASP A 51 -4.30 16.41 2.75
N ASP A 52 -3.01 16.07 2.79
CA ASP A 52 -2.08 16.12 1.66
C ASP A 52 -2.12 14.84 0.79
N GLY A 53 -2.99 13.88 1.12
CA GLY A 53 -3.12 12.61 0.43
C GLY A 53 -2.11 11.53 0.87
N GLN A 54 -1.22 11.84 1.80
CA GLN A 54 -0.25 10.87 2.31
C GLN A 54 -0.88 9.92 3.33
N PRO A 55 -0.31 8.71 3.53
CA PRO A 55 -0.78 7.80 4.56
C PRO A 55 -0.66 8.39 5.97
N ASN A 56 -1.73 8.31 6.76
CA ASN A 56 -1.73 8.70 8.17
C ASN A 56 -1.09 7.62 9.05
N LEU A 57 0.24 7.56 9.09
CA LEU A 57 0.98 6.58 9.88
C LEU A 57 0.69 6.68 11.39
N SER A 58 0.40 7.88 11.89
CA SER A 58 0.08 8.10 13.31
C SER A 58 -1.17 7.33 13.76
N PHE A 59 -2.15 7.18 12.87
CA PHE A 59 -3.36 6.39 13.14
C PHE A 59 -3.00 4.93 13.43
N PHE A 60 -2.13 4.35 12.61
CA PHE A 60 -1.72 2.95 12.76
C PHE A 60 -0.89 2.72 14.01
N SER A 61 0.07 3.61 14.29
CA SER A 61 0.86 3.54 15.53
C SER A 61 -0.04 3.61 16.77
N THR A 62 -0.99 4.55 16.80
CA THR A 62 -1.89 4.74 17.95
C THR A 62 -2.82 3.54 18.21
N HIS A 63 -3.35 2.93 17.14
CA HIS A 63 -4.37 1.88 17.28
C HIS A 63 -3.80 0.46 17.28
N PHE A 64 -2.60 0.27 16.72
CA PHE A 64 -2.06 -1.06 16.43
C PHE A 64 -0.58 -1.22 16.77
N SER A 65 0.06 -0.29 17.49
CA SER A 65 1.50 -0.33 17.83
C SER A 65 2.04 -1.72 18.12
N ASN A 66 1.45 -2.40 19.11
CA ASN A 66 1.90 -3.71 19.60
C ASN A 66 1.49 -4.90 18.72
N SER A 67 0.82 -4.66 17.59
CA SER A 67 0.41 -5.74 16.69
C SER A 67 1.65 -6.26 15.97
N THR A 68 1.92 -7.55 16.14
CA THR A 68 3.00 -8.23 15.44
C THR A 68 2.61 -8.48 13.99
N VAL A 69 3.49 -8.09 13.06
CA VAL A 69 3.29 -8.19 11.62
C VAL A 69 4.48 -8.86 10.94
N GLN A 70 4.21 -9.51 9.79
CA GLN A 70 5.25 -10.04 8.92
C GLN A 70 5.55 -9.06 7.81
N VAL A 71 6.81 -8.64 7.74
CA VAL A 71 7.32 -7.66 6.79
C VAL A 71 8.33 -8.34 5.88
N ALA A 72 8.22 -8.11 4.58
CA ALA A 72 9.20 -8.58 3.60
C ALA A 72 10.37 -7.61 3.52
N ASP A 73 11.58 -8.15 3.61
CA ASP A 73 12.83 -7.46 3.30
C ASP A 73 13.09 -7.60 1.80
N CYS A 74 12.81 -6.53 1.04
CA CYS A 74 12.95 -6.53 -0.41
C CYS A 74 14.40 -6.48 -0.88
N GLY A 75 15.37 -6.19 0.02
CA GLY A 75 16.79 -6.18 -0.31
C GLY A 75 17.45 -7.56 -0.15
N THR A 76 16.83 -8.46 0.62
CA THR A 76 17.37 -9.79 0.87
C THR A 76 16.49 -10.87 0.23
N ARG A 77 17.05 -11.55 -0.76
CA ARG A 77 16.40 -12.73 -1.35
C ARG A 77 16.70 -13.96 -0.51
N GLU A 78 15.65 -14.71 -0.15
CA GLU A 78 15.74 -15.99 0.54
C GLU A 78 15.07 -17.06 -0.35
N PHE A 79 15.89 -17.89 -1.00
CA PHE A 79 15.48 -18.83 -2.06
C PHE A 79 14.76 -18.14 -3.24
N THR A 80 13.50 -18.49 -3.50
CA THR A 80 12.64 -17.92 -4.55
C THR A 80 11.78 -16.76 -4.06
N ASP A 81 11.84 -16.42 -2.77
CA ASP A 81 11.02 -15.37 -2.14
C ASP A 81 11.91 -14.28 -1.49
N GLN A 82 11.28 -13.23 -0.97
CA GLN A 82 11.91 -12.23 -0.10
C GLN A 82 11.96 -12.74 1.33
N LYS A 83 13.04 -12.43 2.05
CA LYS A 83 13.17 -12.75 3.48
C LYS A 83 12.03 -12.09 4.25
N ARG A 84 11.38 -12.83 5.15
CA ARG A 84 10.34 -12.29 6.02
C ARG A 84 10.88 -12.10 7.43
N VAL A 85 10.61 -10.93 7.99
CA VAL A 85 10.94 -10.59 9.38
C VAL A 85 9.66 -10.28 10.13
N GLU A 86 9.63 -10.67 11.39
CA GLU A 86 8.54 -10.34 12.29
C GLU A 86 8.92 -9.09 13.10
N MET A 87 8.03 -8.11 13.13
CA MET A 87 8.20 -6.88 13.92
C MET A 87 6.84 -6.33 14.33
N SER A 88 6.82 -5.41 15.28
CA SER A 88 5.62 -4.65 15.63
C SER A 88 5.27 -3.60 14.58
N VAL A 89 4.00 -3.19 14.51
CA VAL A 89 3.57 -2.08 13.65
C VAL A 89 4.30 -0.79 14.01
N SER A 90 4.56 -0.53 15.30
CA SER A 90 5.38 0.61 15.73
C SER A 90 6.78 0.58 15.14
N GLU A 91 7.47 -0.57 15.23
CA GLU A 91 8.83 -0.71 14.68
C GLU A 91 8.83 -0.51 13.16
N PHE A 92 7.82 -1.02 12.46
CA PHE A 92 7.68 -0.82 11.02
C PHE A 92 7.43 0.65 10.64
N ILE A 93 6.60 1.38 11.40
CA ILE A 93 6.32 2.79 11.15
C ILE A 93 7.55 3.66 11.42
N ASP A 94 8.26 3.40 12.52
CA ASP A 94 9.50 4.09 12.84
C ASP A 94 10.53 3.89 11.73
N TYR A 95 10.66 2.65 11.24
CA TYR A 95 11.48 2.32 10.08
C TYR A 95 11.08 3.11 8.82
N TRP A 96 9.78 3.16 8.51
CA TRP A 96 9.26 3.88 7.34
C TRP A 96 9.62 5.36 7.37
N LEU A 97 9.40 6.01 8.52
CA LEU A 97 9.66 7.43 8.72
C LEU A 97 11.16 7.74 8.59
N GLU A 98 12.02 6.91 9.16
CA GLU A 98 13.47 7.06 9.06
C GLU A 98 13.99 6.80 7.64
N PHE A 99 13.42 5.84 6.91
CA PHE A 99 13.78 5.58 5.53
C PHE A 99 13.37 6.75 4.62
N SER A 100 12.15 7.26 4.82
CA SER A 100 11.59 8.35 4.02
C SER A 100 12.38 9.66 4.18
N SER A 101 12.87 9.98 5.37
CA SER A 101 13.68 11.19 5.59
C SER A 101 15.06 11.12 4.93
N LYS A 102 15.69 9.93 4.91
CA LYS A 102 17.03 9.74 4.32
C LYS A 102 17.05 9.80 2.79
N GLU A 103 15.95 9.49 2.11
CA GLU A 103 15.86 9.66 0.65
C GLU A 103 15.82 11.14 0.22
N PHE A 104 15.30 12.04 1.06
CA PHE A 104 15.30 13.48 0.76
C PHE A 104 16.67 14.13 0.98
N ASP A 105 17.47 13.63 1.93
CA ASP A 105 18.76 14.24 2.30
C ASP A 105 19.95 13.74 1.45
N ASN A 106 19.87 12.54 0.86
CA ASN A 106 21.01 11.90 0.19
C ASN A 106 20.87 11.82 -1.33
N ALA A 107 20.83 12.98 -2.00
CA ALA A 107 21.18 13.07 -3.43
C ALA A 107 22.71 12.97 -3.68
N SER A 108 23.51 12.89 -2.62
CA SER A 108 24.96 12.79 -2.72
C SER A 108 25.53 12.16 -1.45
N THR A 109 25.89 10.87 -1.51
CA THR A 109 27.23 10.32 -1.25
C THR A 109 27.11 8.80 -1.12
N HIS A 110 27.94 8.07 -1.87
CA HIS A 110 28.02 6.62 -1.89
C HIS A 110 28.59 6.03 -0.57
N GLU A 111 28.14 4.80 -0.29
CA GLU A 111 28.73 3.73 0.54
C GLU A 111 28.20 3.46 1.97
N PHE A 112 27.67 2.23 2.10
CA PHE A 112 27.63 1.34 3.28
C PHE A 112 26.75 1.72 4.48
N ASP A 113 25.42 1.79 4.29
CA ASP A 113 24.41 1.07 5.10
C ASP A 113 22.99 1.40 4.59
N ALA A 114 22.74 1.20 3.29
CA ALA A 114 21.41 1.47 2.73
C ALA A 114 20.44 0.41 3.27
N LYS A 115 19.68 0.77 4.32
CA LYS A 115 18.62 -0.07 4.89
C LYS A 115 17.72 -0.56 3.73
N SER A 116 17.42 -1.85 3.68
CA SER A 116 16.68 -2.44 2.56
C SER A 116 15.20 -2.06 2.60
N PRO A 117 14.54 -1.79 1.46
CA PRO A 117 13.13 -1.42 1.47
C PRO A 117 12.30 -2.54 2.12
N LEU A 118 11.52 -2.16 3.13
CA LEU A 118 10.64 -3.05 3.84
C LEU A 118 9.22 -2.92 3.30
N TYR A 119 8.52 -4.04 3.16
CA TYR A 119 7.20 -4.10 2.57
C TYR A 119 6.23 -4.90 3.43
N LEU A 120 5.15 -4.25 3.85
CA LEU A 120 4.09 -4.86 4.65
C LEU A 120 2.92 -5.25 3.73
N LYS A 121 2.75 -6.55 3.51
CA LYS A 121 1.69 -7.14 2.69
C LYS A 121 0.89 -8.16 3.49
N ASP A 122 -0.37 -8.34 3.10
CA ASP A 122 -1.29 -9.33 3.67
C ASP A 122 -1.49 -9.15 5.19
N TRP A 123 -1.39 -7.90 5.67
CA TRP A 123 -1.72 -7.58 7.04
C TRP A 123 -3.25 -7.63 7.22
N HIS A 124 -3.70 -8.61 7.97
CA HIS A 124 -5.10 -8.81 8.30
C HIS A 124 -5.40 -8.11 9.63
N PHE A 125 -6.22 -7.05 9.62
CA PHE A 125 -6.71 -6.45 10.86
C PHE A 125 -7.57 -7.46 11.61
N VAL A 126 -7.05 -8.00 12.71
CA VAL A 126 -7.87 -8.71 13.69
C VAL A 126 -8.10 -7.78 14.87
N LYS A 127 -9.07 -6.87 14.76
CA LYS A 127 -9.74 -6.39 15.99
C LYS A 127 -10.65 -7.53 16.45
N PRO A 128 -10.74 -7.83 17.76
CA PRO A 128 -11.62 -8.88 18.28
C PRO A 128 -13.12 -8.72 17.95
N THR A 129 -13.54 -7.68 17.22
CA THR A 129 -14.95 -7.36 16.98
C THR A 129 -15.34 -6.83 15.60
N CYS A 130 -14.47 -6.63 14.60
CA CYS A 130 -14.96 -6.19 13.27
C CYS A 130 -13.97 -6.34 12.09
N TYR A 131 -14.53 -6.87 10.99
CA TYR A 131 -14.15 -6.90 9.57
C TYR A 131 -12.68 -6.74 9.15
N LEU A 132 -12.22 -7.77 8.44
CA LEU A 132 -10.97 -7.85 7.69
C LEU A 132 -10.91 -6.73 6.64
N ILE A 133 -9.89 -5.88 6.74
CA ILE A 133 -9.43 -5.03 5.65
C ILE A 133 -7.99 -5.47 5.34
N LEU A 134 -7.63 -5.55 4.06
CA LEU A 134 -6.24 -5.75 3.65
C LEU A 134 -5.64 -4.38 3.44
N LEU A 135 -4.61 -4.04 4.23
CA LEU A 135 -3.77 -2.88 3.96
C LEU A 135 -2.43 -3.34 3.37
N GLN A 136 -2.03 -2.66 2.31
CA GLN A 136 -0.74 -2.83 1.67
C GLN A 136 0.00 -1.50 1.80
N LEU A 137 1.11 -1.52 2.54
CA LEU A 137 1.96 -0.36 2.74
C LEU A 137 3.34 -0.70 2.17
N SER A 138 3.77 0.04 1.16
CA SER A 138 5.11 -0.08 0.57
C SER A 138 5.90 1.20 0.71
N VAL A 139 7.10 1.08 1.26
CA VAL A 139 8.09 2.16 1.21
C VAL A 139 8.56 2.28 -0.24
N GLY A 140 8.39 3.45 -0.86
CA GLY A 140 9.09 3.87 -2.08
C GLY A 140 9.02 2.93 -3.29
N VAL A 141 7.90 2.96 -4.01
CA VAL A 141 7.92 2.86 -5.49
C VAL A 141 6.92 3.90 -5.99
N ASN A 142 7.40 4.98 -6.59
CA ASN A 142 6.53 5.87 -7.38
C ASN A 142 5.88 5.00 -8.48
N ILE A 143 4.55 4.88 -8.43
CA ILE A 143 3.74 4.34 -9.53
C ILE A 143 3.36 5.50 -10.45
#